data_AF-A0A367F8B3-F1
#
_entry.id   AF-A0A367F8B3-F1
#
_cell.length_a   1.000
_cell.length_b   1.000
_cell.length_c   1.000
_cell.angle_alpha   90.00
_cell.angle_beta   90.00
_cell.angle_gamma   90.00
#
_symmetry.space_group_name_H-M   'P 1'
#
loop_
_entity.id
_entity.type
_entity.pdbx_description
1 polymer ?
#
loop_
_entity_poly.entity_id
_entity_poly.type
_entity_poly.pdbx_seq_one_letter_code
_entity_poly.pdbx_strand_id
1 'polypeptide(L)' 'MGRKSRIYSLGLRAEVVQAVIDSGGNCAQAARAFVLVPETVRTWVRAAEKKRQEIRPRRAMRSTVPSVR' A
#
# COMPACT_ATOMS: atom_id res chain seq x y z
N MET A 1 -19.54 11.40 -21.07
CA MET A 1 -19.49 9.98 -20.67
C MET A 1 -19.11 9.91 -19.19
N GLY A 2 -20.07 9.59 -18.30
CA GLY A 2 -19.79 9.44 -16.87
C GLY A 2 -18.96 8.18 -16.64
N ARG A 3 -17.69 8.34 -16.24
CA ARG A 3 -16.86 7.21 -15.82
C ARG A 3 -17.43 6.68 -14.51
N LYS A 4 -18.25 5.64 -14.58
CA LYS A 4 -18.75 4.94 -13.38
C LYS A 4 -17.54 4.37 -12.64
N SER A 5 -17.14 5.05 -11.57
CA SER A 5 -16.10 4.57 -10.67
C SER A 5 -16.57 3.24 -10.09
N ARG A 6 -15.91 2.14 -10.44
CA ARG A 6 -16.16 0.85 -9.81
C ARG A 6 -15.89 1.00 -8.31
N ILE A 7 -16.93 0.83 -7.51
CA ILE A 7 -16.80 0.80 -6.05
C ILE A 7 -16.26 -0.58 -5.70
N TYR A 8 -15.03 -0.60 -5.20
CA TYR A 8 -14.37 -1.83 -4.75
C TYR A 8 -14.44 -1.89 -3.23
N SER A 9 -14.86 -3.03 -2.70
CA SER A 9 -14.86 -3.31 -1.27
C SER A 9 -13.47 -3.17 -0.68
N LEU A 10 -13.38 -2.64 0.54
CA LEU A 10 -12.09 -2.46 1.23
C LEU A 10 -11.34 -3.78 1.45
N GLY A 11 -12.07 -4.88 1.67
CA GLY A 11 -11.49 -6.22 1.78
C GLY A 11 -10.75 -6.64 0.51
N LEU A 12 -11.39 -6.50 -0.66
CA LEU A 12 -10.76 -6.81 -1.96
C LEU A 12 -9.49 -5.99 -2.19
N ARG A 13 -9.49 -4.71 -1.82
CA ARG A 13 -8.30 -3.86 -1.96
C ARG A 13 -7.15 -4.38 -1.09
N ALA A 14 -7.45 -4.76 0.16
CA ALA A 14 -6.46 -5.29 1.09
C ALA A 14 -5.88 -6.62 0.60
N GLU A 15 -6.72 -7.54 0.13
CA GLU A 15 -6.29 -8.83 -0.41
C GLU A 15 -5.36 -8.67 -1.62
N VAL A 16 -5.73 -7.81 -2.58
CA VAL A 16 -4.92 -7.54 -3.77
C VAL A 16 -3.57 -6.94 -3.40
N VAL A 17 -3.56 -5.97 -2.49
CA VAL A 17 -2.32 -5.33 -2.04
C VAL A 17 -1.44 -6.30 -1.28
N GLN A 18 -2.02 -7.11 -0.41
CA GLN A 18 -1.29 -8.10 0.38
C GLN A 18 -0.69 -9.17 -0.54
N ALA A 19 -1.44 -9.67 -1.52
CA ALA A 19 -0.91 -10.62 -2.50
C ALA A 19 0.28 -10.06 -3.30
N VAL A 20 0.24 -8.78 -3.68
CA VAL A 20 1.35 -8.13 -4.40
C VAL A 20 2.58 -7.95 -3.50
N ILE A 21 2.38 -7.44 -2.28
CA ILE A 21 3.48 -7.10 -1.37
C ILE A 21 4.10 -8.35 -0.73
N ASP A 22 3.29 -9.34 -0.38
CA ASP A 22 3.71 -10.54 0.36
C ASP A 22 4.31 -11.61 -0.57
N SER A 23 3.66 -11.89 -1.71
CA SER A 23 4.21 -12.84 -2.70
C SER A 23 5.29 -12.22 -3.60
N GLY A 24 5.62 -10.93 -3.45
CA GLY A 24 6.55 -10.22 -4.33
C GLY A 24 6.08 -10.17 -5.80
N GLY A 25 4.78 -10.34 -6.02
CA GLY A 25 4.18 -10.42 -7.35
C GLY A 25 4.14 -9.07 -8.06
N ASN A 26 4.04 -9.08 -9.38
CA ASN A 26 3.93 -7.85 -10.16
C ASN A 26 2.46 -7.33 -10.15
N CYS A 27 2.29 -6.00 -10.06
CA CYS A 27 0.96 -5.35 -10.12
C CYS A 27 0.15 -5.79 -11.35
N ALA A 28 0.80 -6.05 -12.48
CA ALA A 28 0.16 -6.53 -13.70
C ALA A 28 -0.41 -7.96 -13.57
N GLN A 29 0.27 -8.83 -12.83
CA GLN A 29 -0.18 -10.20 -12.58
C GLN A 29 -1.39 -10.21 -11.65
N ALA A 30 -1.35 -9.44 -10.56
CA ALA A 30 -2.48 -9.27 -9.66
C ALA A 30 -3.68 -8.62 -10.36
N ALA A 31 -3.45 -7.63 -11.22
CA ALA A 31 -4.51 -7.03 -12.02
C ALA A 31 -5.24 -8.07 -12.90
N ARG A 32 -4.51 -9.02 -13.51
CA ARG A 32 -5.12 -10.12 -14.27
C ARG A 32 -5.88 -11.09 -13.36
N ALA A 33 -5.30 -11.48 -12.23
CA ALA A 33 -5.91 -12.44 -11.31
C ALA A 33 -7.24 -11.94 -10.73
N PHE A 34 -7.35 -10.64 -10.45
CA PHE A 34 -8.52 -10.03 -9.84
C PHE A 34 -9.42 -9.27 -10.85
N VAL A 35 -9.13 -9.36 -12.16
CA VAL A 35 -9.87 -8.65 -13.24
C VAL A 35 -9.94 -7.13 -12.98
N LEU A 36 -8.82 -6.57 -12.54
CA LEU A 36 -8.66 -5.15 -12.23
C LEU A 36 -7.81 -4.44 -13.29
N VAL A 37 -7.90 -3.11 -13.29
CA VAL A 37 -7.02 -2.27 -14.10
C VAL A 37 -5.65 -2.18 -13.40
N PRO A 38 -4.53 -2.40 -14.09
CA PRO A 38 -3.19 -2.38 -13.49
C PRO A 38 -2.86 -1.03 -12.82
N GLU A 39 -3.35 0.09 -13.35
CA GLU A 39 -3.22 1.41 -12.72
C GLU A 39 -3.91 1.50 -11.36
N THR A 40 -5.07 0.84 -11.21
CA THR A 40 -5.80 0.79 -9.95
C THR A 40 -4.99 0.02 -8.90
N VAL A 41 -4.44 -1.13 -9.28
CA VAL A 41 -3.60 -1.94 -8.39
C VAL A 41 -2.35 -1.17 -7.97
N ARG A 42 -1.65 -0.53 -8.92
CA ARG A 42 -0.50 0.35 -8.63
C ARG A 42 -0.83 1.45 -7.63
N THR A 43 -1.99 2.08 -7.79
CA THR A 43 -2.44 3.15 -6.88
C THR A 43 -2.64 2.62 -5.45
N TRP A 44 -3.27 1.46 -5.30
CA TRP A 44 -3.50 0.85 -3.99
C TRP A 44 -2.20 0.38 -3.32
N VAL A 45 -1.31 -0.25 -4.06
CA VAL A 45 -0.01 -0.71 -3.57
C VAL A 45 0.81 0.49 -3.09
N ARG A 46 0.92 1.55 -3.90
CA ARG A 46 1.65 2.76 -3.52
C ARG A 46 1.08 3.45 -2.28
N ALA A 47 -0.26 3.46 -2.15
CA ALA A 47 -0.93 3.99 -0.96
C ALA A 47 -0.63 3.15 0.30
N ALA A 48 -0.61 1.82 0.16
CA ALA A 48 -0.28 0.91 1.26
C ALA A 48 1.19 1.01 1.67
N GLU A 49 2.12 1.13 0.73
CA GLU A 49 3.53 1.37 1.00
C GLU A 49 3.75 2.71 1.70
N LYS A 50 3.08 3.77 1.25
CA LYS A 50 3.11 5.07 1.93
C LYS A 50 2.60 4.96 3.38
N LYS A 51 1.50 4.23 3.60
CA LYS A 51 0.96 4.00 4.95
C LYS A 51 1.93 3.18 5.81
N ARG A 52 2.63 2.19 5.25
CA ARG A 52 3.69 1.45 5.96
C ARG A 52 4.85 2.36 6.38
N GLN A 53 5.22 3.32 5.54
CA GLN A 53 6.26 4.30 5.88
C GLN A 53 5.81 5.31 6.93
N GLU A 54 4.53 5.68 6.95
CA GLU A 54 3.96 6.59 7.95
C GLU A 54 3.77 5.91 9.31
N ILE A 55 3.38 4.62 9.33
CA ILE A 55 3.23 3.83 10.56
C ILE A 55 4.60 3.48 11.17
N ARG A 56 5.68 3.42 10.38
CA ARG A 56 7.03 3.48 10.94
C ARG A 56 7.22 4.91 11.45
N PRO A 57 7.09 5.17 12.77
CA PRO A 57 7.42 6.50 13.24
C PRO A 57 8.89 6.71 12.88
N ARG A 58 9.28 7.97 12.68
CA ARG A 58 10.66 8.42 12.81
C ARG A 58 11.19 8.13 14.23
N ARG A 59 11.21 6.86 14.65
CA ARG A 59 11.74 6.37 15.93
C ARG A 59 13.23 6.09 15.77
N ALA A 60 13.94 7.06 15.19
CA ALA A 60 15.38 7.05 15.07
C ALA A 60 15.99 8.47 15.16
N MET A 61 15.25 9.47 15.66
CA MET A 61 15.82 10.80 15.91
C MET A 61 15.26 11.45 17.19
N ARG A 62 15.51 10.82 18.34
CA ARG A 62 15.80 11.55 19.60
C ARG A 62 16.49 10.64 20.64
N SER A 63 17.57 9.99 20.24
CA SER A 63 18.60 9.57 21.20
C SER A 63 19.62 10.71 21.31
N THR A 64 19.32 11.68 22.16
CA THR A 64 20.38 12.44 22.82
C THR A 64 19.89 12.66 24.24
N VAL A 65 20.32 11.75 25.09
CA VAL A 65 20.46 12.01 26.51
C VAL A 65 21.74 12.84 26.63
N PRO A 66 21.70 14.04 27.23
CA PRO A 66 22.85 14.52 27.98
C PRO A 66 22.48 14.44 29.46
N SER A 67 23.13 13.48 30.12
CA SER A 67 23.43 13.54 31.55
C SER A 67 24.41 14.70 31.77
N VAL A 68 23.97 15.75 32.47
CA VAL A 68 24.73 16.83 33.15
C VAL A 68 23.64 17.60 33.91
N ARG A 69 23.62 17.85 35.21
CA ARG A 69 24.51 17.62 36.36
C ARG A 69 23.64 17.80 37.60
#